data_AF-A0AAQ3N8T1-F1
#
_entry.id   AF-A0AAQ3N8T1-F1
#
_cell.length_a   1.000
_cell.length_b   1.000
_cell.length_c   1.000
_cell.angle_alpha   90.00
_cell.angle_beta   90.00
_cell.angle_gamma   90.00
#
_symmetry.space_group_name_H-M   'P 1'
#
loop_
_entity.id
_entity.type
_entity.pdbx_description
1 polymer ?
#
loop_
_entity_poly.entity_id
_entity_poly.type
_entity_poly.pdbx_seq_one_letter_code
_entity_poly.pdbx_strand_id
1 'polypeptide(L)'
;MEELRKLEKVQRMLEFMESRGVSNSNHHSNRFLANFIIFMIQPCGDLAINDKCCVLSHFIPTLSSSFLKDAYQHHHFSTTSEQSCGNALPCPILSCFQQSLVGDALLSCNQTEEYSLLQSCNENMPMVGLDSMEMANSTLEDFCRSYLMFHGLDVSKPQSIFKHLPILSFTESYIYQLDKMNEKLLQTPNNEKHVFGVKDKRETELFVSCFSNDPLRPLVTILEHKGLLTERIREELRHGEEYWALERKLCSALINKEEILVEEVMKAVHLKSFDYRVLNLLLYELQGTKVEELHMEFLSISEFLVEVSDDL
;
A
#
# COMPACT_ATOMS: atom_id res chain seq x y z
N MET A 1 6.09 1.03 10.81
CA MET A 1 7.25 1.95 10.80
C MET A 1 7.49 2.67 12.12
N GLU A 2 6.44 3.09 12.85
CA GLU A 2 6.61 3.81 14.13
C GLU A 2 7.21 2.94 15.26
N GLU A 3 6.79 1.68 15.39
CA GLU A 3 7.39 0.74 16.35
C GLU A 3 8.87 0.44 16.06
N LEU A 4 9.27 0.41 14.79
CA LEU A 4 10.68 0.26 14.41
C LEU A 4 11.50 1.50 14.78
N ARG A 5 10.94 2.71 14.62
CA ARG A 5 11.58 3.93 15.10
C ARG A 5 11.72 3.97 16.62
N LYS A 6 10.73 3.46 17.36
CA LYS A 6 10.84 3.32 18.83
C LYS A 6 11.98 2.36 19.18
N LEU A 7 12.07 1.22 18.49
CA LEU A 7 13.15 0.25 18.71
C LEU A 7 14.53 0.82 18.38
N GLU A 8 14.66 1.55 17.28
CA GLU A 8 15.89 2.22 16.88
C GLU A 8 16.35 3.26 17.93
N LYS A 9 15.41 4.05 18.48
CA LYS A 9 15.70 4.99 19.57
C LYS A 9 16.24 4.27 20.81
N VAL A 10 15.64 3.13 21.16
CA VAL A 10 16.10 2.30 22.29
C VAL A 10 17.49 1.73 22.02
N GLN A 11 17.76 1.26 20.80
CA GLN A 11 19.06 0.73 20.41
C GLN A 11 20.18 1.79 20.51
N ARG A 12 19.96 2.99 19.96
CA ARG A 12 20.92 4.10 20.07
C ARG A 12 21.18 4.50 21.53
N MET A 13 20.15 4.44 22.37
CA MET A 13 20.30 4.72 23.81
C MET A 13 21.14 3.65 24.52
N LEU A 14 20.97 2.37 24.17
CA LEU A 14 21.78 1.28 24.73
C LEU A 14 23.26 1.45 24.40
N GLU A 15 23.59 1.76 23.14
CA GLU A 15 24.98 2.04 22.71
C GLU A 15 25.57 3.25 23.44
N PHE A 16 24.77 4.30 23.62
CA PHE A 16 25.18 5.47 24.40
C PHE A 16 25.45 5.11 25.87
N MET A 17 24.58 4.33 26.51
CA MET A 17 24.76 3.87 27.88
C MET A 17 26.02 3.01 28.05
N GLU A 18 26.29 2.13 27.09
CA GLU A 18 27.50 1.30 27.07
C GLU A 18 28.75 2.16 26.97
N SER A 19 28.76 3.16 26.07
CA SER A 19 29.88 4.11 25.91
C SER A 19 30.20 4.93 27.17
N ARG A 20 29.22 5.06 28.09
CA ARG A 20 29.33 5.83 29.35
C ARG A 20 29.51 4.94 30.58
N GLY A 21 29.59 3.62 30.41
CA GLY A 21 29.72 2.67 31.52
C GLY A 21 28.47 2.55 32.40
N VAL A 22 27.28 2.89 31.88
CA VAL A 22 25.98 2.84 32.58
C VAL A 22 25.23 1.52 32.27
N SER A 23 25.91 0.56 31.66
CA SER A 23 25.37 -0.75 31.28
C SER A 23 25.72 -1.83 32.33
N ASN A 24 24.80 -2.76 32.56
CA ASN A 24 24.98 -3.93 33.42
C ASN A 24 25.03 -5.23 32.59
N SER A 25 25.35 -6.38 33.19
CA SER A 25 25.36 -7.69 32.52
C SER A 25 23.95 -8.21 32.14
N ASN A 26 22.88 -7.60 32.68
CA ASN A 26 21.51 -8.01 32.38
C ASN A 26 20.89 -7.16 31.25
N HIS A 27 20.71 -7.77 30.08
CA HIS A 27 20.10 -7.13 28.91
C HIS A 27 18.69 -6.59 29.17
N HIS A 28 17.87 -7.27 29.96
CA HIS A 28 16.51 -6.80 30.27
C HIS A 28 16.54 -5.54 31.15
N SER A 29 17.47 -5.49 32.10
CA SER A 29 17.68 -4.30 32.94
C SER A 29 18.18 -3.12 32.11
N ASN A 30 19.11 -3.36 31.18
CA ASN A 30 19.61 -2.32 30.29
C ASN A 30 18.51 -1.78 29.38
N ARG A 31 17.66 -2.65 28.84
CA ARG A 31 16.53 -2.25 28.00
C ARG A 31 15.49 -1.44 28.78
N PHE A 32 15.18 -1.85 30.02
CA PHE A 32 14.30 -1.08 30.90
C PHE A 32 14.88 0.32 31.17
N LEU A 33 16.17 0.39 31.53
CA LEU A 33 16.84 1.64 31.83
C LEU A 33 16.93 2.56 30.60
N ALA A 34 17.21 2.02 29.41
CA ALA A 34 17.18 2.77 28.17
C ALA A 34 15.80 3.38 27.89
N ASN A 35 14.73 2.60 28.04
CA ASN A 35 13.35 3.10 27.90
C ASN A 35 13.04 4.20 28.93
N PHE A 36 13.49 4.03 30.17
CA PHE A 36 13.29 5.01 31.22
C PHE A 36 14.05 6.33 30.95
N ILE A 37 15.30 6.26 30.50
CA ILE A 37 16.09 7.44 30.12
C ILE A 37 15.44 8.17 28.94
N ILE A 38 14.96 7.43 27.93
CA ILE A 38 14.23 8.00 26.79
C ILE A 38 12.95 8.71 27.27
N PHE A 39 12.21 8.11 28.20
CA PHE A 39 11.04 8.75 28.81
C PHE A 39 11.41 10.04 29.56
N MET A 40 12.53 10.05 30.30
CA MET A 40 12.98 11.23 31.05
C MET A 40 13.30 12.43 30.16
N ILE A 41 13.94 12.18 29.01
CA ILE A 41 14.32 13.24 28.05
C ILE A 41 13.16 13.67 27.14
N GLN A 42 12.08 12.91 27.06
CA GLN A 42 10.91 13.26 26.25
C GLN A 42 10.18 14.48 26.85
N PRO A 43 9.75 15.47 26.06
CA PRO A 43 8.97 16.60 26.57
C PRO A 43 7.69 16.13 27.28
N CYS A 44 7.38 16.73 28.43
CA CYS A 44 6.18 16.44 29.21
C CYS A 44 5.59 17.77 29.69
N GLY A 45 4.82 18.43 28.82
CA GLY A 45 4.43 19.83 29.02
C GLY A 45 5.65 20.73 29.24
N ASP A 46 5.52 21.69 30.16
CA ASP A 46 6.58 22.63 30.54
C ASP A 46 7.53 22.09 31.63
N LEU A 47 7.45 20.79 31.96
CA LEU A 47 8.21 20.21 33.07
C LEU A 47 9.66 19.92 32.65
N ALA A 48 10.61 20.68 33.23
CA ALA A 48 12.03 20.51 32.95
C ALA A 48 12.57 19.18 33.52
N ILE A 49 13.71 18.72 33.00
CA ILE A 49 14.32 17.45 33.40
C ILE A 49 14.66 17.39 34.90
N ASN A 50 15.10 18.51 35.48
CA ASN A 50 15.42 18.60 36.90
C ASN A 50 14.17 18.43 37.77
N ASP A 51 13.05 19.02 37.36
CA ASP A 51 11.78 18.91 38.08
C ASP A 51 11.24 17.47 38.01
N LYS A 52 11.36 16.80 36.86
CA LYS A 52 11.05 15.36 36.72
C LYS A 52 11.87 14.51 37.69
N CYS A 53 13.17 14.77 37.80
CA CYS A 53 14.05 14.07 38.74
C CYS A 53 13.63 14.33 40.19
N CYS A 54 13.28 15.57 40.56
CA CYS A 54 12.79 15.91 41.89
C CYS A 54 11.50 15.15 42.23
N VAL A 55 10.52 15.13 41.32
CA VAL A 55 9.27 14.36 41.45
C VAL A 55 9.59 12.88 41.67
N LEU A 56 10.42 12.27 40.83
CA LEU A 56 10.77 10.86 40.96
C LEU A 56 11.52 10.56 42.26
N SER A 57 12.43 11.41 42.68
CA SER A 57 13.16 11.22 43.95
C SER A 57 12.23 11.27 45.17
N HIS A 58 11.14 12.02 45.08
CA HIS A 58 10.12 12.10 46.11
C HIS A 58 9.16 10.91 46.06
N PHE A 59 8.70 10.52 44.87
CA PHE A 59 7.66 9.51 44.70
C PHE A 59 8.19 8.07 44.66
N ILE A 60 9.36 7.79 44.04
CA ILE A 60 9.90 6.42 43.94
C ILE A 60 10.01 5.73 45.32
N PRO A 61 10.50 6.39 46.39
CA PRO A 61 10.55 5.78 47.71
C PRO A 61 9.17 5.43 48.29
N THR A 62 8.13 6.12 47.82
CA THR A 62 6.73 5.90 48.27
C THR A 62 6.00 4.85 47.44
N LEU A 63 6.58 4.38 46.32
CA LEU A 63 5.99 3.33 45.48
C LEU A 63 6.08 1.99 46.20
N SER A 64 4.96 1.54 46.77
CA SER A 64 4.85 0.20 47.31
C SER A 64 4.54 -0.83 46.21
N SER A 65 4.91 -2.09 46.46
CA SER A 65 4.54 -3.19 45.56
C SER A 65 3.02 -3.41 45.46
N SER A 66 2.27 -3.04 46.51
CA SER A 66 0.80 -3.06 46.47
C SER A 66 0.27 -1.99 45.50
N PHE A 67 0.76 -0.76 45.58
CA PHE A 67 0.37 0.32 44.68
C PHE A 67 0.65 -0.02 43.21
N LEU A 68 1.80 -0.64 42.90
CA LEU A 68 2.12 -1.03 41.52
C LEU A 68 1.24 -2.17 41.00
N LYS A 69 0.84 -3.12 41.87
CA LYS A 69 -0.14 -4.16 41.52
C LYS A 69 -1.51 -3.57 41.28
N ASP A 70 -1.93 -2.63 42.13
CA ASP A 70 -3.21 -1.93 42.00
C ASP A 70 -3.24 -1.08 40.73
N ALA A 71 -2.13 -0.39 40.40
CA ALA A 71 -2.00 0.38 39.16
C ALA A 71 -2.04 -0.52 37.91
N TYR A 72 -1.38 -1.70 37.96
CA TYR A 72 -1.45 -2.69 36.87
C TYR A 72 -2.89 -3.19 36.68
N GLN A 73 -3.57 -3.54 37.77
CA GLN A 73 -4.98 -3.95 37.74
C GLN A 73 -5.88 -2.83 37.23
N HIS A 74 -5.71 -1.60 37.70
CA HIS A 74 -6.49 -0.45 37.23
C HIS A 74 -6.31 -0.24 35.72
N HIS A 75 -5.09 -0.34 35.20
CA HIS A 75 -4.84 -0.18 33.77
C HIS A 75 -5.45 -1.32 32.93
N HIS A 76 -5.49 -2.54 33.45
CA HIS A 76 -6.11 -3.69 32.78
C HIS A 76 -7.64 -3.76 32.93
N PHE A 77 -8.19 -3.26 34.04
CA PHE A 77 -9.64 -3.19 34.30
C PHE A 77 -10.31 -1.96 33.68
N SER A 78 -9.56 -0.89 33.42
CA SER A 78 -10.08 0.26 32.63
C SER A 78 -10.37 -0.14 31.19
N THR A 79 -9.76 -1.23 30.70
CA THR A 79 -10.09 -1.88 29.41
C THR A 79 -11.20 -2.93 29.50
N THR A 80 -11.75 -3.23 30.69
CA THR A 80 -12.79 -4.27 30.90
C THR A 80 -13.89 -3.84 31.87
N SER A 81 -14.36 -2.59 31.77
CA SER A 81 -15.57 -2.14 32.48
C SER A 81 -16.79 -1.99 31.56
N GLU A 82 -17.10 -3.04 30.80
CA GLU A 82 -18.49 -3.45 30.59
C GLU A 82 -18.55 -4.98 30.57
N GLN A 83 -18.72 -5.59 31.74
CA GLN A 83 -19.58 -6.75 32.04
C GLN A 83 -19.15 -7.43 33.36
N SER A 84 -19.97 -7.28 34.39
CA SER A 84 -20.15 -8.29 35.45
C SER A 84 -20.82 -9.52 34.84
N CYS A 85 -20.65 -10.79 35.22
CA CYS A 85 -20.36 -11.49 36.49
C CYS A 85 -19.60 -12.79 36.11
N GLY A 86 -18.88 -13.54 36.93
CA GLY A 86 -18.62 -13.57 38.36
C GLY A 86 -17.84 -14.87 38.68
N ASN A 87 -17.23 -14.87 39.87
CA ASN A 87 -16.61 -16.01 40.59
C ASN A 87 -15.12 -16.34 40.35
N ALA A 88 -14.33 -15.81 41.30
CA ALA A 88 -13.24 -16.43 42.06
C ALA A 88 -11.84 -16.61 41.42
N LEU A 89 -10.92 -15.79 41.96
CA LEU A 89 -9.45 -15.83 41.96
C LEU A 89 -8.86 -17.16 42.53
N PRO A 90 -7.52 -17.45 42.43
CA PRO A 90 -6.43 -16.47 42.35
C PRO A 90 -5.36 -16.66 41.26
N CYS A 91 -4.75 -15.53 40.91
CA CYS A 91 -3.50 -15.45 40.15
C CYS A 91 -2.45 -16.43 40.67
N PRO A 92 -1.50 -16.76 39.79
CA PRO A 92 -0.13 -16.57 40.23
C PRO A 92 0.71 -15.88 39.14
N ILE A 93 1.38 -14.80 39.53
CA ILE A 93 2.70 -14.40 38.99
C ILE A 93 3.77 -15.50 39.26
N LEU A 94 3.35 -16.72 39.59
CA LEU A 94 4.20 -17.78 40.12
C LEU A 94 4.29 -18.96 39.17
N SER A 95 4.39 -18.69 37.87
CA SER A 95 5.15 -19.60 37.02
C SER A 95 5.68 -18.83 35.80
N CYS A 96 6.94 -18.40 35.88
CA CYS A 96 7.87 -18.87 34.85
C CYS A 96 7.51 -20.33 34.49
N PHE A 97 7.64 -20.77 33.24
CA PHE A 97 7.52 -22.18 32.78
C PHE A 97 6.20 -22.59 32.09
N GLN A 98 6.38 -23.06 30.85
CA GLN A 98 5.54 -23.99 30.06
C GLN A 98 4.27 -23.43 29.40
N GLN A 99 3.85 -23.86 28.21
CA GLN A 99 4.41 -24.49 27.01
C GLN A 99 3.24 -24.49 26.02
N SER A 100 3.53 -24.38 24.72
CA SER A 100 2.70 -24.67 23.52
C SER A 100 1.22 -25.11 23.62
N LEU A 101 0.44 -24.62 22.65
CA LEU A 101 -0.71 -25.22 21.90
C LEU A 101 -1.90 -24.24 21.87
N VAL A 102 -2.12 -23.55 20.74
CA VAL A 102 -2.93 -23.96 19.57
C VAL A 102 -4.42 -24.05 19.90
N GLY A 103 -5.23 -23.31 19.14
CA GLY A 103 -6.66 -23.60 18.98
C GLY A 103 -7.59 -22.40 18.97
N ASP A 104 -7.75 -21.81 17.79
CA ASP A 104 -8.99 -21.33 17.16
C ASP A 104 -9.86 -20.18 17.70
N ALA A 105 -10.23 -19.38 16.68
CA ALA A 105 -11.52 -18.74 16.42
C ALA A 105 -11.78 -17.30 16.94
N LEU A 106 -11.47 -16.37 16.04
CA LEU A 106 -12.41 -15.47 15.33
C LEU A 106 -13.28 -14.46 16.12
N LEU A 107 -13.15 -13.20 15.63
CA LEU A 107 -14.13 -12.10 15.54
C LEU A 107 -14.36 -11.26 16.81
N SER A 108 -14.43 -9.93 16.78
CA SER A 108 -14.43 -8.94 15.71
C SER A 108 -14.10 -7.57 16.33
N CYS A 109 -13.32 -6.71 15.66
CA CYS A 109 -13.07 -5.33 16.10
C CYS A 109 -13.61 -4.34 15.06
N ASN A 110 -14.67 -3.63 15.45
CA ASN A 110 -15.10 -2.28 15.06
C ASN A 110 -14.45 -1.64 13.82
N GLN A 111 -14.80 -2.13 12.62
CA GLN A 111 -14.61 -1.42 11.34
C GLN A 111 -15.94 -0.90 10.76
N THR A 112 -17.02 -0.90 11.55
CA THR A 112 -18.38 -0.83 11.00
C THR A 112 -18.79 0.56 10.51
N GLU A 113 -18.14 1.66 10.92
CA GLU A 113 -18.58 3.01 10.49
C GLU A 113 -17.92 3.51 9.20
N GLU A 114 -16.69 3.09 8.86
CA GLU A 114 -16.08 3.40 7.55
C GLU A 114 -16.51 2.43 6.45
N TYR A 115 -16.83 1.17 6.79
CA TYR A 115 -17.37 0.21 5.82
C TYR A 115 -18.81 0.54 5.37
N SER A 116 -19.59 1.22 6.23
CA SER A 116 -21.00 1.51 5.97
C SER A 116 -21.24 2.52 4.85
N LEU A 117 -20.27 3.42 4.59
CA LEU A 117 -20.39 4.41 3.50
C LEU A 117 -19.98 3.83 2.14
N LEU A 118 -19.04 2.87 2.13
CA LEU A 118 -18.64 2.13 0.93
C LEU A 118 -19.67 1.08 0.50
N GLN A 119 -20.52 0.62 1.41
CA GLN A 119 -21.53 -0.41 1.13
C GLN A 119 -22.71 0.09 0.28
N SER A 120 -22.79 1.40 0.02
CA SER A 120 -23.74 1.97 -0.95
C SER A 120 -23.22 1.94 -2.41
N CYS A 121 -21.96 1.58 -2.62
CA CYS A 121 -21.36 1.43 -3.94
C CYS A 121 -21.22 -0.06 -4.28
N ASN A 122 -22.26 -0.62 -4.91
CA ASN A 122 -22.31 -1.89 -5.66
C ASN A 122 -21.26 -2.97 -5.30
N GLU A 123 -21.74 -4.13 -4.85
CA GLU A 123 -21.00 -5.41 -4.70
C GLU A 123 -20.35 -5.97 -6.00
N ASN A 124 -20.28 -5.17 -7.07
CA ASN A 124 -19.64 -5.46 -8.36
C ASN A 124 -18.46 -4.51 -8.66
N MET A 125 -17.84 -3.91 -7.64
CA MET A 125 -16.63 -3.09 -7.80
C MET A 125 -15.46 -3.99 -8.25
N PRO A 126 -14.71 -3.65 -9.32
CA PRO A 126 -13.51 -4.41 -9.67
C PRO A 126 -12.50 -4.29 -8.53
N MET A 127 -12.42 -5.33 -7.71
CA MET A 127 -11.35 -5.50 -6.75
C MET A 127 -10.10 -5.83 -7.55
N VAL A 128 -9.02 -5.07 -7.32
CA VAL A 128 -7.71 -5.42 -7.87
C VAL A 128 -7.32 -6.79 -7.32
N GLY A 129 -7.11 -7.75 -8.23
CA GLY A 129 -6.71 -9.11 -7.89
C GLY A 129 -5.28 -9.16 -7.38
N LEU A 130 -5.01 -10.08 -6.45
CA LEU A 130 -3.65 -10.29 -5.92
C LEU A 130 -2.67 -10.65 -7.04
N ASP A 131 -3.11 -11.44 -8.02
CA ASP A 131 -2.31 -11.79 -9.19
C ASP A 131 -1.92 -10.54 -9.99
N SER A 132 -2.84 -9.60 -10.17
CA SER A 132 -2.58 -8.35 -10.88
C SER A 132 -1.60 -7.47 -10.09
N MET A 133 -1.68 -7.47 -8.76
CA MET A 133 -0.70 -6.78 -7.91
C MET A 133 0.69 -7.42 -7.97
N GLU A 134 0.76 -8.75 -7.96
CA GLU A 134 2.04 -9.47 -8.02
C GLU A 134 2.75 -9.23 -9.34
N MET A 135 2.00 -9.23 -10.45
CA MET A 135 2.53 -8.99 -11.79
C MET A 135 2.93 -7.52 -12.00
N ALA A 136 2.13 -6.58 -11.51
CA ALA A 136 2.46 -5.15 -11.53
C ALA A 136 3.79 -4.81 -10.85
N ASN A 137 4.33 -5.67 -9.99
CA ASN A 137 5.60 -5.40 -9.29
C ASN A 137 6.79 -5.26 -10.24
N SER A 138 6.84 -5.97 -11.37
CA SER A 138 7.94 -5.79 -12.33
C SER A 138 7.88 -4.41 -12.95
N THR A 139 6.70 -3.99 -13.42
CA THR A 139 6.49 -2.63 -13.96
C THR A 139 6.81 -1.56 -12.91
N LEU A 140 6.37 -1.76 -11.67
CA LEU A 140 6.67 -0.82 -10.58
C LEU A 140 8.16 -0.77 -10.23
N GLU A 141 8.86 -1.90 -10.28
CA GLU A 141 10.31 -1.94 -10.06
C GLU A 141 11.04 -1.17 -11.16
N ASP A 142 10.71 -1.43 -12.42
CA ASP A 142 11.29 -0.75 -13.57
C ASP A 142 10.96 0.74 -13.55
N PHE A 143 9.72 1.09 -13.19
CA PHE A 143 9.30 2.47 -12.99
C PHE A 143 10.13 3.15 -11.91
N CYS A 144 10.31 2.47 -10.76
CA CYS A 144 11.07 3.01 -9.65
C CYS A 144 12.55 3.24 -10.01
N ARG A 145 13.15 2.30 -10.75
CA ARG A 145 14.54 2.37 -11.17
C ARG A 145 14.77 3.48 -12.21
N SER A 146 13.82 3.66 -13.12
CA SER A 146 14.01 4.49 -14.30
C SER A 146 13.50 5.92 -14.12
N TYR A 147 12.42 6.14 -13.35
CA TYR A 147 11.73 7.42 -13.35
C TYR A 147 11.83 8.23 -12.05
N LEU A 148 12.09 7.60 -10.90
CA LEU A 148 12.17 8.35 -9.61
C LEU A 148 13.23 9.46 -9.63
N MET A 149 14.28 9.32 -10.43
CA MET A 149 15.32 10.34 -10.59
C MET A 149 14.79 11.64 -11.22
N PHE A 150 13.83 11.58 -12.15
CA PHE A 150 13.19 12.77 -12.74
C PHE A 150 12.26 13.47 -11.75
N HIS A 151 11.83 12.74 -10.72
CA HIS A 151 10.98 13.23 -9.64
C HIS A 151 11.77 13.75 -8.44
N GLY A 152 13.10 13.75 -8.50
CA GLY A 152 13.96 14.19 -7.39
C GLY A 152 13.86 13.28 -6.15
N LEU A 153 13.35 12.05 -6.32
CA LEU A 153 13.19 11.10 -5.23
C LEU A 153 14.51 10.37 -4.99
N ASP A 154 14.90 10.35 -3.72
CA ASP A 154 16.21 9.89 -3.27
C ASP A 154 16.09 8.47 -2.71
N VAL A 155 16.75 7.51 -3.37
CA VAL A 155 16.77 6.09 -2.95
C VAL A 155 17.38 5.89 -1.57
N SER A 156 18.20 6.82 -1.08
CA SER A 156 18.72 6.80 0.30
C SER A 156 17.67 7.22 1.34
N LYS A 157 16.52 7.74 0.92
CA LYS A 157 15.39 8.18 1.76
C LYS A 157 14.14 7.36 1.44
N PRO A 158 14.09 6.08 1.85
CA PRO A 158 13.00 5.16 1.50
C PRO A 158 11.62 5.69 1.92
N GLN A 159 11.52 6.47 3.00
CA GLN A 159 10.23 7.02 3.44
C GLN A 159 9.61 7.99 2.40
N SER A 160 10.44 8.65 1.59
CA SER A 160 9.96 9.53 0.52
C SER A 160 9.37 8.76 -0.67
N ILE A 161 9.79 7.50 -0.85
CA ILE A 161 9.32 6.61 -1.92
C ILE A 161 8.09 5.83 -1.43
N PHE A 162 8.20 5.19 -0.26
CA PHE A 162 7.14 4.33 0.29
C PHE A 162 5.84 5.08 0.60
N LYS A 163 5.86 6.40 0.78
CA LYS A 163 4.63 7.19 0.96
C LYS A 163 3.78 7.25 -0.31
N HIS A 164 4.38 7.09 -1.50
CA HIS A 164 3.70 7.16 -2.79
C HIS A 164 3.32 5.78 -3.33
N LEU A 165 4.08 4.76 -2.93
CA LEU A 165 3.95 3.39 -3.43
C LEU A 165 2.53 2.81 -3.38
N PRO A 166 1.69 3.04 -2.35
CA PRO A 166 0.34 2.48 -2.34
C PRO A 166 -0.54 2.94 -3.51
N ILE A 167 -0.46 4.22 -3.89
CA ILE A 167 -1.27 4.76 -5.00
C ILE A 167 -0.69 4.32 -6.35
N LEU A 168 0.64 4.36 -6.50
CA LEU A 168 1.31 3.88 -7.72
C LEU A 168 1.01 2.41 -7.94
N SER A 169 1.19 1.58 -6.91
CA SER A 169 0.93 0.14 -6.97
C SER A 169 -0.53 -0.16 -7.27
N PHE A 170 -1.47 0.49 -6.58
CA PHE A 170 -2.89 0.32 -6.87
C PHE A 170 -3.24 0.66 -8.32
N THR A 171 -2.74 1.79 -8.82
CA THR A 171 -3.02 2.27 -10.19
C THR A 171 -2.47 1.30 -11.22
N GLU A 172 -1.20 0.93 -11.11
CA GLU A 172 -0.56 -0.01 -12.02
C GLU A 172 -1.25 -1.37 -12.01
N SER A 173 -1.52 -1.90 -10.81
CA SER A 173 -2.22 -3.19 -10.67
C SER A 173 -3.63 -3.17 -11.28
N TYR A 174 -4.31 -2.02 -11.21
CA TYR A 174 -5.62 -1.83 -11.82
C TYR A 174 -5.53 -1.82 -13.35
N ILE A 175 -4.58 -1.07 -13.90
CA ILE A 175 -4.35 -1.00 -15.35
C ILE A 175 -3.95 -2.39 -15.87
N TYR A 176 -3.00 -3.05 -15.22
CA TYR A 176 -2.58 -4.42 -15.56
C TYR A 176 -3.74 -5.42 -15.57
N GLN A 177 -4.65 -5.31 -14.59
CA GLN A 177 -5.84 -6.16 -14.56
C GLN A 177 -6.73 -5.93 -15.80
N LEU A 178 -6.87 -4.68 -16.24
CA LEU A 178 -7.61 -4.35 -17.45
C LEU A 178 -6.90 -4.81 -18.71
N ASP A 179 -5.56 -4.71 -18.79
CA ASP A 179 -4.78 -5.26 -19.90
C ASP A 179 -5.03 -6.76 -20.04
N LYS A 180 -4.92 -7.50 -18.93
CA LYS A 180 -5.21 -8.95 -18.90
C LYS A 180 -6.65 -9.26 -19.31
N MET A 181 -7.60 -8.41 -18.93
CA MET A 181 -8.99 -8.55 -19.38
C MET A 181 -9.12 -8.30 -20.89
N ASN A 182 -8.40 -7.30 -21.44
CA ASN A 182 -8.37 -7.02 -22.86
C ASN A 182 -7.79 -8.18 -23.67
N GLU A 183 -6.67 -8.76 -23.22
CA GLU A 183 -6.03 -9.92 -23.84
C GLU A 183 -6.96 -11.15 -23.85
N LYS A 184 -7.73 -11.38 -22.79
CA LYS A 184 -8.72 -12.47 -22.76
C LYS A 184 -9.84 -12.29 -23.78
N LEU A 185 -10.27 -11.05 -24.03
CA LEU A 185 -11.26 -10.76 -25.07
C LEU A 185 -10.73 -11.13 -26.46
N LEU A 186 -9.44 -10.91 -26.72
CA LEU A 186 -8.78 -11.32 -27.97
C LEU A 186 -8.73 -12.84 -28.16
N GLN A 187 -8.61 -13.61 -27.08
CA GLN A 187 -8.48 -15.06 -27.11
C GLN A 187 -9.82 -15.79 -27.30
N THR A 188 -10.96 -15.10 -27.23
CA THR A 188 -12.28 -15.74 -27.35
C THR A 188 -12.65 -15.87 -28.84
N PRO A 189 -12.61 -17.08 -29.45
CA PRO A 189 -12.86 -17.23 -30.87
C PRO A 189 -14.34 -16.97 -31.19
N ASN A 190 -14.59 -16.13 -32.18
CA ASN A 190 -15.92 -15.78 -32.67
C ASN A 190 -16.59 -16.89 -33.51
N ASN A 191 -16.18 -18.16 -33.36
CA ASN A 191 -16.69 -19.27 -34.16
C ASN A 191 -17.17 -20.45 -33.30
N GLU A 192 -18.45 -20.72 -33.47
CA GLU A 192 -19.25 -21.89 -33.11
C GLU A 192 -18.46 -23.22 -33.05
N LYS A 193 -18.13 -23.69 -31.84
CA LYS A 193 -18.38 -25.04 -31.29
C LYS A 193 -17.49 -25.32 -30.06
N HIS A 194 -18.17 -25.62 -28.95
CA HIS A 194 -17.74 -26.18 -27.64
C HIS A 194 -16.29 -26.71 -27.52
N VAL A 195 -15.55 -26.53 -26.41
CA VAL A 195 -15.80 -27.10 -25.06
C VAL A 195 -15.09 -26.26 -23.97
N PHE A 196 -15.80 -25.42 -23.22
CA PHE A 196 -15.32 -24.92 -21.93
C PHE A 196 -16.46 -24.91 -20.91
N GLY A 197 -16.13 -25.25 -19.66
CA GLY A 197 -17.08 -25.60 -18.60
C GLY A 197 -18.03 -24.46 -18.21
N VAL A 198 -19.15 -24.83 -17.58
CA VAL A 198 -20.24 -23.92 -17.16
C VAL A 198 -19.79 -22.77 -16.23
N LYS A 199 -18.58 -22.84 -15.66
CA LYS A 199 -17.98 -21.75 -14.87
C LYS A 199 -17.42 -20.60 -15.72
N ASP A 200 -16.84 -20.90 -16.90
CA ASP A 200 -16.21 -19.90 -17.77
C ASP A 200 -17.22 -18.93 -18.39
N LYS A 201 -18.42 -19.39 -18.74
CA LYS A 201 -19.43 -18.54 -19.38
C LYS A 201 -19.91 -17.41 -18.47
N ARG A 202 -20.10 -17.69 -17.18
CA ARG A 202 -20.59 -16.70 -16.21
C ARG A 202 -19.51 -15.66 -15.88
N GLU A 203 -18.27 -16.11 -15.75
CA GLU A 203 -17.12 -15.21 -15.64
C GLU A 203 -16.99 -14.35 -16.90
N THR A 204 -17.02 -14.95 -18.10
CA THR A 204 -16.91 -14.22 -19.38
C THR A 204 -18.04 -13.20 -19.59
N GLU A 205 -19.29 -13.53 -19.24
CA GLU A 205 -20.44 -12.61 -19.31
C GLU A 205 -20.32 -11.45 -18.31
N LEU A 206 -19.86 -11.72 -17.07
CA LEU A 206 -19.54 -10.68 -16.09
C LEU A 206 -18.35 -9.82 -16.56
N PHE A 207 -17.32 -10.43 -17.16
CA PHE A 207 -16.15 -9.76 -17.73
C PHE A 207 -16.55 -8.79 -18.86
N VAL A 208 -17.38 -9.24 -19.80
CA VAL A 208 -17.88 -8.39 -20.90
C VAL A 208 -18.74 -7.25 -20.35
N SER A 209 -19.62 -7.51 -19.38
CA SER A 209 -20.48 -6.47 -18.80
C SER A 209 -19.73 -5.40 -18.00
N CYS A 210 -18.60 -5.77 -17.37
CA CYS A 210 -17.74 -4.85 -16.63
C CYS A 210 -16.89 -3.97 -17.58
N PHE A 211 -16.35 -4.56 -18.65
CA PHE A 211 -15.55 -3.83 -19.64
C PHE A 211 -16.38 -2.91 -20.55
N SER A 212 -17.67 -3.21 -20.72
CA SER A 212 -18.55 -2.49 -21.66
C SER A 212 -19.06 -1.13 -21.16
N ASN A 213 -18.93 -0.82 -19.85
CA ASN A 213 -19.60 0.32 -19.22
C ASN A 213 -18.63 1.36 -18.62
N ASP A 214 -17.49 1.60 -19.28
CA ASP A 214 -16.36 2.44 -18.82
C ASP A 214 -15.50 1.69 -17.77
N PRO A 215 -14.47 0.92 -18.22
CA PRO A 215 -13.63 0.11 -17.34
C PRO A 215 -12.72 0.94 -16.42
N LEU A 216 -12.42 2.18 -16.79
CA LEU A 216 -11.56 3.07 -16.02
C LEU A 216 -12.33 3.93 -15.01
N ARG A 217 -13.67 4.02 -15.11
CA ARG A 217 -14.51 4.78 -14.18
C ARG A 217 -14.18 4.57 -12.70
N PRO A 218 -13.99 3.32 -12.21
CA PRO A 218 -13.67 3.10 -10.80
C PRO A 218 -12.32 3.71 -10.41
N LEU A 219 -11.30 3.57 -11.25
CA LEU A 219 -9.99 4.20 -11.02
C LEU A 219 -10.10 5.72 -11.03
N VAL A 220 -10.79 6.29 -12.04
CA VAL A 220 -11.04 7.74 -12.14
C VAL A 220 -11.73 8.28 -10.88
N THR A 221 -12.77 7.58 -10.40
CA THR A 221 -13.52 7.97 -9.19
C THR A 221 -12.62 7.97 -7.96
N ILE A 222 -11.76 6.96 -7.81
CA ILE A 222 -10.82 6.88 -6.68
C ILE A 222 -9.79 8.00 -6.72
N LEU A 223 -9.21 8.27 -7.90
CA LEU A 223 -8.22 9.35 -8.07
C LEU A 223 -8.86 10.72 -7.81
N GLU A 224 -10.11 10.93 -8.25
CA GLU A 224 -10.87 12.16 -8.00
C GLU A 224 -11.13 12.37 -6.50
N HIS A 225 -11.62 11.34 -5.80
CA HIS A 225 -11.84 11.40 -4.35
C HIS A 225 -10.55 11.63 -3.55
N LYS A 226 -9.40 11.21 -4.08
CA LYS A 226 -8.08 11.47 -3.49
C LYS A 226 -7.51 12.84 -3.86
N GLY A 227 -8.18 13.61 -4.72
CA GLY A 227 -7.70 14.90 -5.22
C GLY A 227 -6.48 14.79 -6.15
N LEU A 228 -6.29 13.63 -6.78
CA LEU A 228 -5.16 13.33 -7.66
C LEU A 228 -5.50 13.36 -9.15
N LEU A 229 -6.79 13.40 -9.50
CA LEU A 229 -7.22 13.39 -10.89
C LEU A 229 -7.05 14.77 -11.53
N THR A 230 -6.22 14.84 -12.57
CA THR A 230 -6.08 16.01 -13.44
C THR A 230 -6.66 15.75 -14.82
N GLU A 231 -6.88 16.82 -15.60
CA GLU A 231 -7.30 16.67 -16.99
C GLU A 231 -6.28 15.88 -17.82
N ARG A 232 -4.98 16.05 -17.53
CA ARG A 232 -3.93 15.31 -18.23
C ARG A 232 -3.94 13.82 -17.88
N ILE A 233 -4.17 13.46 -16.62
CA ILE A 233 -4.33 12.04 -16.23
C ILE A 233 -5.58 11.45 -16.90
N ARG A 234 -6.69 12.20 -16.94
CA ARG A 234 -7.92 11.77 -17.65
C ARG A 234 -7.67 11.54 -19.14
N GLU A 235 -6.87 12.39 -19.77
CA GLU A 235 -6.45 12.25 -21.17
C GLU A 235 -5.63 10.98 -21.40
N GLU A 236 -4.60 10.74 -20.58
CA GLU A 236 -3.77 9.52 -20.71
C GLU A 236 -4.55 8.23 -20.45
N LEU A 237 -5.50 8.25 -19.51
CA LEU A 237 -6.42 7.12 -19.29
C LEU A 237 -7.29 6.85 -20.53
N ARG A 238 -7.79 7.92 -21.18
CA ARG A 238 -8.55 7.79 -22.44
C ARG A 238 -7.68 7.25 -23.59
N HIS A 239 -6.41 7.65 -23.64
CA HIS A 239 -5.44 7.07 -24.57
C HIS A 239 -5.26 5.56 -24.34
N GLY A 240 -5.29 5.09 -23.09
CA GLY A 240 -5.30 3.66 -22.78
C GLY A 240 -6.51 2.91 -23.34
N GLU A 241 -7.71 3.48 -23.22
CA GLU A 241 -8.91 2.88 -23.83
C GLU A 241 -8.81 2.81 -25.35
N GLU A 242 -8.27 3.86 -25.98
CA GLU A 242 -8.02 3.90 -27.41
C GLU A 242 -6.96 2.87 -27.83
N TYR A 243 -5.89 2.73 -27.05
CA TYR A 243 -4.87 1.69 -27.25
C TYR A 243 -5.51 0.30 -27.25
N TRP A 244 -6.29 -0.05 -26.23
CA TRP A 244 -6.95 -1.36 -26.17
C TRP A 244 -7.89 -1.60 -27.36
N ALA A 245 -8.59 -0.56 -27.83
CA ALA A 245 -9.43 -0.67 -29.02
C ALA A 245 -8.61 -0.93 -30.29
N LEU A 246 -7.47 -0.26 -30.45
CA LEU A 246 -6.54 -0.49 -31.55
C LEU A 246 -5.92 -1.88 -31.47
N GLU A 247 -5.47 -2.32 -30.30
CA GLU A 247 -4.92 -3.66 -30.08
C GLU A 247 -5.94 -4.74 -30.51
N ARG A 248 -7.20 -4.62 -30.06
CA ARG A 248 -8.27 -5.51 -30.50
C ARG A 248 -8.47 -5.51 -32.01
N LYS A 249 -8.46 -4.33 -32.63
CA LYS A 249 -8.61 -4.19 -34.08
C LYS A 249 -7.45 -4.83 -34.84
N LEU A 250 -6.21 -4.51 -34.47
CA LEU A 250 -4.99 -4.96 -35.15
C LEU A 250 -4.82 -6.47 -35.03
N CYS A 251 -5.02 -7.04 -33.83
CA CYS A 251 -4.99 -8.49 -33.63
C CYS A 251 -6.10 -9.20 -34.42
N SER A 252 -7.33 -8.65 -34.45
CA SER A 252 -8.41 -9.23 -35.25
C SER A 252 -8.07 -9.23 -36.74
N ALA A 253 -7.54 -8.13 -37.26
CA ALA A 253 -7.10 -8.04 -38.66
C ALA A 253 -6.00 -9.06 -38.96
N LEU A 254 -5.04 -9.24 -38.03
CA LEU A 254 -3.96 -10.22 -38.17
C LEU A 254 -4.50 -11.67 -38.22
N ILE A 255 -5.44 -12.02 -37.35
CA ILE A 255 -6.09 -13.35 -37.32
C ILE A 255 -6.84 -13.62 -38.62
N ASN A 256 -7.55 -12.61 -39.14
CA ASN A 256 -8.34 -12.72 -40.36
C ASN A 256 -7.52 -12.53 -41.65
N LYS A 257 -6.23 -12.20 -41.54
CA LYS A 257 -5.33 -11.86 -42.66
C LYS A 257 -5.83 -10.68 -43.50
N GLU A 258 -6.42 -9.70 -42.83
CA GLU A 258 -6.84 -8.43 -43.41
C GLU A 258 -5.64 -7.48 -43.54
N GLU A 259 -5.77 -6.46 -44.41
CA GLU A 259 -4.76 -5.43 -44.57
C GLU A 259 -4.69 -4.55 -43.31
N ILE A 260 -3.48 -4.34 -42.79
CA ILE A 260 -3.22 -3.52 -41.61
C ILE A 260 -2.60 -2.21 -42.07
N LEU A 261 -3.22 -1.09 -41.67
CA LEU A 261 -2.72 0.25 -41.96
C LEU A 261 -1.55 0.59 -41.04
N VAL A 262 -0.45 1.05 -41.62
CA VAL A 262 0.76 1.43 -40.86
C VAL A 262 0.45 2.57 -39.88
N GLU A 263 -0.44 3.49 -40.23
CA GLU A 263 -0.86 4.59 -39.38
C GLU A 263 -1.51 4.11 -38.08
N GLU A 264 -2.26 3.00 -38.13
CA GLU A 264 -2.91 2.43 -36.94
C GLU A 264 -1.91 1.71 -36.05
N VAL A 265 -0.93 1.03 -36.63
CA VAL A 265 0.19 0.43 -35.90
C VAL A 265 1.01 1.51 -35.21
N MET A 266 1.40 2.55 -35.95
CA MET A 266 2.16 3.68 -35.40
C MET A 266 1.38 4.35 -34.27
N LYS A 267 0.07 4.54 -34.43
CA LYS A 267 -0.77 5.09 -33.37
C LYS A 267 -0.81 4.18 -32.13
N ALA A 268 -0.96 2.87 -32.31
CA ALA A 268 -0.94 1.93 -31.19
C ALA A 268 0.39 1.99 -30.42
N VAL A 269 1.53 2.03 -31.12
CA VAL A 269 2.86 2.16 -30.50
C VAL A 269 2.96 3.41 -29.62
N HIS A 270 2.46 4.57 -30.08
CA HIS A 270 2.51 5.81 -29.28
C HIS A 270 1.58 5.77 -28.06
N LEU A 271 0.50 4.99 -28.11
CA LEU A 271 -0.47 4.89 -27.02
C LEU A 271 -0.16 3.77 -26.02
N LYS A 272 0.72 2.82 -26.37
CA LYS A 272 0.99 1.60 -25.59
C LYS A 272 1.43 1.88 -24.16
N SER A 273 2.37 2.80 -23.96
CA SER A 273 2.96 3.11 -22.64
C SER A 273 2.18 4.16 -21.83
N PHE A 274 0.86 4.25 -21.99
CA PHE A 274 0.04 5.23 -21.27
C PHE A 274 0.06 5.04 -19.75
N ASP A 275 0.23 3.80 -19.29
CA ASP A 275 0.42 3.40 -17.90
C ASP A 275 1.59 4.15 -17.24
N TYR A 276 2.76 4.14 -17.88
CA TYR A 276 3.95 4.88 -17.44
C TYR A 276 3.71 6.39 -17.40
N ARG A 277 2.97 6.95 -18.36
CA ARG A 277 2.60 8.37 -18.38
C ARG A 277 1.67 8.72 -17.22
N VAL A 278 0.66 7.88 -16.96
CA VAL A 278 -0.25 8.02 -15.80
C VAL A 278 0.53 7.96 -14.48
N LEU A 279 1.43 6.99 -14.32
CA LEU A 279 2.25 6.87 -13.10
C LEU A 279 3.15 8.09 -12.88
N ASN A 280 3.77 8.61 -13.93
CA ASN A 280 4.58 9.83 -13.85
C ASN A 280 3.75 11.06 -13.46
N LEU A 281 2.58 11.25 -14.07
CA LEU A 281 1.68 12.34 -13.74
C LEU A 281 1.16 12.24 -12.30
N LEU A 282 0.77 11.04 -11.86
CA LEU A 282 0.36 10.79 -10.48
C LEU A 282 1.47 11.13 -9.51
N LEU A 283 2.73 10.84 -9.84
CA LEU A 283 3.85 11.14 -8.97
C LEU A 283 4.11 12.65 -8.85
N TYR A 284 3.88 13.45 -9.90
CA TYR A 284 3.88 14.91 -9.80
C TYR A 284 2.79 15.42 -8.84
N GLU A 285 1.56 14.91 -8.98
CA GLU A 285 0.43 15.30 -8.13
C GLU A 285 0.64 14.89 -6.67
N LEU A 286 1.11 13.66 -6.44
CA LEU A 286 1.41 13.15 -5.10
C LEU A 286 2.52 13.95 -4.40
N GLN A 287 3.45 14.55 -5.16
CA GLN A 287 4.49 15.43 -4.63
C GLN A 287 4.05 16.90 -4.49
N GLY A 288 2.91 17.27 -5.08
CA GLY A 288 2.45 18.66 -5.13
C GLY A 288 3.34 19.55 -5.99
N THR A 289 3.98 18.98 -7.02
CA THR A 289 4.90 19.66 -7.92
C THR A 289 4.28 19.84 -9.29
N LYS A 290 4.61 20.94 -9.98
CA LYS A 290 4.15 21.17 -11.35
C LYS A 290 4.79 20.15 -12.29
N VAL A 291 3.99 19.59 -13.20
CA VAL A 291 4.48 18.71 -14.27
C VAL A 291 5.57 19.42 -15.09
N GLU A 292 6.68 18.73 -15.30
CA GLU A 292 7.79 19.20 -16.12
C GLU A 292 7.59 18.73 -17.57
N GLU A 293 7.30 19.66 -18.48
CA GLU A 293 7.00 19.29 -19.88
C GLU A 293 8.19 18.64 -20.60
N LEU A 294 9.41 19.03 -20.27
CA LEU A 294 10.60 18.41 -20.85
C LEU A 294 10.70 16.93 -20.46
N HIS A 295 10.33 16.58 -19.23
CA HIS A 295 10.28 15.19 -18.79
C HIS A 295 9.21 14.43 -19.57
N MET A 296 8.00 14.98 -19.71
CA MET A 296 6.92 14.32 -20.47
C MET A 296 7.24 14.18 -21.97
N GLU A 297 7.94 15.15 -22.57
CA GLU A 297 8.44 15.05 -23.96
C GLU A 297 9.50 13.97 -24.09
N PHE A 298 10.43 13.89 -23.13
CA PHE A 298 11.43 12.82 -23.07
C PHE A 298 10.78 11.44 -22.97
N LEU A 299 9.75 11.28 -22.11
CA LEU A 299 9.00 10.03 -21.98
C LEU A 299 8.45 9.57 -23.32
N SER A 300 7.74 10.44 -24.04
CA SER A 300 7.14 10.09 -25.33
C SER A 300 8.16 9.58 -26.36
N ILE A 301 9.37 10.15 -26.39
CA ILE A 301 10.44 9.71 -27.29
C ILE A 301 11.06 8.40 -26.81
N SER A 302 11.33 8.30 -25.50
CA SER A 302 11.94 7.11 -24.90
C SER A 302 11.04 5.88 -25.06
N GLU A 303 9.74 6.03 -24.79
CA GLU A 303 8.71 5.00 -24.96
C GLU A 303 8.71 4.49 -26.40
N PHE A 304 8.63 5.39 -27.38
CA PHE A 304 8.67 5.00 -28.80
C PHE A 304 9.93 4.20 -29.16
N LEU A 305 11.10 4.61 -28.67
CA LEU A 305 12.36 3.90 -28.94
C LEU A 305 12.42 2.53 -28.26
N VAL A 306 11.90 2.41 -27.04
CA VAL A 306 11.84 1.13 -26.32
C VAL A 306 10.93 0.16 -27.06
N GLU A 307 9.73 0.59 -27.45
CA GLU A 307 8.77 -0.25 -28.19
C GLU A 307 9.34 -0.72 -29.54
N VAL A 308 9.98 0.19 -30.29
CA VAL A 308 10.65 -0.19 -31.54
C VAL A 308 11.81 -1.16 -31.29
N SER A 309 12.53 -1.01 -30.18
CA SER A 309 13.65 -1.89 -29.84
C SER A 309 13.20 -3.29 -29.40
N ASP A 310 12.03 -3.43 -28.77
CA ASP A 310 11.51 -4.72 -28.34
C ASP A 310 11.03 -5.58 -29.53
N ASP A 311 10.64 -4.95 -30.64
CA ASP A 311 10.14 -5.60 -31.85
C ASP A 311 11.22 -5.90 -32.93
N LEU A 312 12.46 -5.42 -32.76
CA LEU A 312 13.58 -5.58 -33.71
C LEU A 312 14.52 -6.75 -33.37
#